data_AF-D7JBS1-F1
#
_entry.id   AF-D7JBS1-F1
#
_cell.length_a   1.000
_cell.length_b   1.000
_cell.length_c   1.000
_cell.angle_alpha   90.00
_cell.angle_beta   90.00
_cell.angle_gamma   90.00
#
_symmetry.space_group_name_H-M   'P 1'
#
loop_
_entity.id
_entity.type
_entity.pdbx_description
1 polymer ?
#
loop_
_entity_poly.entity_id
_entity_poly.type
_entity_poly.pdbx_seq_one_letter_code
_entity_poly.pdbx_strand_id
1 'polypeptide(L)'
;MIEVVESALQKAAGEGMDEFIQAFTDKYKEVIGGELTAETMPLLTGEQHSLLAYQIFRDEMMVGGFCQLIQNGYGGYIFDNPFAKVMRLWGAEEFSKLVYKAKKIFDANRKDLEKERTDDEFMAMYEQYEAFDELEEAYLEMEEQVTALIASYVDDHLELFAKIIK
;
A
#
# COMPACT_ATOMS: atom_id res chain seq x y z
N MET A 1 4.10 -16.85 12.68
CA MET A 1 4.24 -15.40 12.95
C MET A 1 5.60 -14.99 12.43
N ILE A 2 5.65 -13.91 11.66
CA ILE A 2 6.86 -13.44 10.97
C ILE A 2 7.79 -12.82 12.01
N GLU A 3 9.10 -13.07 11.89
CA GLU A 3 10.09 -12.60 12.85
C GLU A 3 10.85 -11.39 12.31
N VAL A 4 11.00 -10.36 13.14
CA VAL A 4 11.75 -9.12 12.83
C VAL A 4 12.76 -8.86 13.94
N VAL A 5 13.99 -8.52 13.56
CA VAL A 5 15.07 -8.27 14.52
C VAL A 5 14.95 -6.86 15.10
N GLU A 6 14.98 -6.74 16.43
CA GLU A 6 14.83 -5.48 17.17
C GLU A 6 15.87 -4.43 16.74
N SER A 7 17.13 -4.84 16.59
CA SER A 7 18.20 -3.93 16.16
C SER A 7 18.01 -3.40 14.73
N ALA A 8 17.42 -4.20 13.84
CA ALA A 8 17.07 -3.76 12.49
C ALA A 8 15.91 -2.76 12.52
N LEU A 9 14.92 -3.00 13.37
CA LEU A 9 13.77 -2.13 13.55
C LEU A 9 14.17 -0.76 14.13
N GLN A 10 15.03 -0.74 15.14
CA GLN A 10 15.57 0.49 15.73
C GLN A 10 16.39 1.30 14.72
N LYS A 11 17.16 0.62 13.87
CA LYS A 11 17.91 1.27 12.79
C LYS A 11 16.95 1.92 11.79
N ALA A 12 15.96 1.17 11.31
CA ALA A 12 14.97 1.64 10.34
C ALA A 12 14.16 2.84 10.88
N ALA A 13 13.71 2.78 12.14
CA ALA A 13 13.02 3.91 12.78
C ALA A 13 13.88 5.19 12.87
N GLY A 14 15.22 5.05 12.91
CA GLY A 14 16.14 6.19 12.86
C GLY A 14 16.37 6.75 11.46
N GLU A 15 16.02 6.00 10.41
CA GLU A 15 16.15 6.39 9.00
C GLU A 15 14.86 7.04 8.48
N GLY A 16 13.70 6.54 8.88
CA GLY A 16 12.40 7.10 8.51
C GLY A 16 11.23 6.24 8.98
N MET A 17 10.03 6.82 9.00
CA MET A 17 8.81 6.08 9.34
C MET A 17 8.39 5.12 8.22
N ASP A 18 8.71 5.47 6.98
CA ASP A 18 8.57 4.60 5.81
C ASP A 18 9.56 3.43 5.89
N GLU A 19 10.83 3.69 6.22
CA GLU A 19 11.83 2.63 6.44
C GLU A 19 11.43 1.68 7.58
N PHE A 20 10.84 2.21 8.66
CA PHE A 20 10.29 1.40 9.74
C PHE A 20 9.19 0.44 9.24
N ILE A 21 8.23 0.93 8.45
CA ILE A 21 7.19 0.09 7.84
C ILE A 21 7.82 -0.93 6.88
N GLN A 22 8.81 -0.49 6.09
CA GLN A 22 9.51 -1.33 5.13
C GLN A 22 10.20 -2.53 5.80
N ALA A 23 10.79 -2.34 6.99
CA ALA A 23 11.44 -3.42 7.75
C ALA A 23 10.49 -4.61 8.03
N PHE A 24 9.18 -4.37 8.19
CA PHE A 24 8.18 -5.44 8.30
C PHE A 24 7.79 -6.00 6.93
N THR A 25 7.46 -5.10 5.99
CA THR A 25 6.89 -5.51 4.71
C THR A 25 7.90 -6.24 3.81
N ASP A 26 9.19 -6.00 3.98
CA ASP A 26 10.25 -6.80 3.35
C ASP A 26 10.21 -8.26 3.82
N LYS A 27 9.97 -8.49 5.13
CA LYS A 27 9.76 -9.85 5.63
C LYS A 27 8.47 -10.48 5.12
N TYR A 28 7.44 -9.69 4.87
CA TYR A 28 6.21 -10.18 4.27
C TYR A 28 6.45 -10.60 2.82
N LYS A 29 7.15 -9.76 2.05
CA LYS A 29 7.57 -10.05 0.67
C LYS A 29 8.44 -11.31 0.59
N GLU A 30 9.37 -11.51 1.51
CA GLU A 30 10.17 -12.75 1.63
C GLU A 30 9.26 -13.99 1.83
N VAL A 31 8.27 -13.90 2.72
CA VAL A 31 7.35 -15.01 3.03
C VAL A 31 6.44 -15.37 1.86
N ILE A 32 5.97 -14.38 1.10
CA ILE A 32 5.12 -14.60 -0.08
C ILE A 32 5.92 -14.84 -1.36
N GLY A 33 7.26 -14.87 -1.30
CA GLY A 33 8.11 -15.06 -2.49
C GLY A 33 8.02 -13.91 -3.50
N GLY A 34 7.61 -12.71 -3.07
CA GLY A 34 7.43 -11.54 -3.92
C GLY A 34 6.12 -11.50 -4.72
N GLU A 35 5.25 -12.51 -4.62
CA GLU A 35 4.03 -12.60 -5.43
C GLU A 35 2.77 -12.67 -4.56
N LEU A 36 1.75 -11.86 -4.90
CA LEU A 36 0.42 -11.91 -4.29
C LEU A 36 -0.48 -12.86 -5.10
N THR A 37 -0.52 -14.12 -4.72
CA THR A 37 -1.31 -15.18 -5.38
C THR A 37 -2.31 -15.81 -4.41
N ALA A 38 -3.26 -16.58 -4.93
CA ALA A 38 -4.20 -17.32 -4.08
C ALA A 38 -3.50 -18.27 -3.09
N GLU A 39 -2.30 -18.75 -3.41
CA GLU A 39 -1.50 -19.64 -2.55
C GLU A 39 -0.75 -18.87 -1.46
N THR A 40 -0.36 -17.62 -1.71
CA THR A 40 0.42 -16.81 -0.77
C THR A 40 -0.44 -15.91 0.12
N MET A 41 -1.67 -15.57 -0.30
CA MET A 41 -2.64 -14.80 0.49
C MET A 41 -2.90 -15.39 1.91
N PRO A 42 -2.98 -16.71 2.13
CA PRO A 42 -3.17 -17.24 3.49
C PRO A 42 -1.93 -17.14 4.39
N LEU A 43 -0.76 -16.76 3.86
CA LEU A 43 0.49 -16.73 4.61
C LEU A 43 0.64 -15.48 5.49
N LEU A 44 -0.12 -14.43 5.22
CA LEU A 44 -0.14 -13.18 5.98
C LEU A 44 -1.48 -13.01 6.71
N THR A 45 -1.46 -12.34 7.85
CA THR A 45 -2.70 -11.93 8.54
C THR A 45 -3.34 -10.74 7.83
N GLY A 46 -4.58 -10.39 8.21
CA GLY A 46 -5.26 -9.22 7.66
C GLY A 46 -4.52 -7.90 7.93
N GLU A 47 -3.92 -7.77 9.12
CA GLU A 47 -3.11 -6.62 9.51
C GLU A 47 -1.83 -6.53 8.68
N GLN A 48 -1.13 -7.67 8.50
CA GLN A 48 0.07 -7.74 7.68
C GLN A 48 -0.22 -7.43 6.20
N HIS A 49 -1.33 -7.94 5.67
CA HIS A 49 -1.79 -7.58 4.33
C HIS A 49 -2.10 -6.08 4.21
N SER A 50 -2.71 -5.48 5.22
CA SER A 50 -3.04 -4.05 5.21
C SER A 50 -1.79 -3.18 5.27
N LEU A 51 -0.77 -3.58 6.03
CA LEU A 51 0.52 -2.89 6.07
C LEU A 51 1.30 -3.04 4.76
N LEU A 52 1.31 -4.24 4.18
CA LEU A 52 1.91 -4.50 2.86
C LEU A 52 1.20 -3.70 1.76
N ALA A 53 -0.13 -3.65 1.80
CA ALA A 53 -0.93 -2.85 0.88
C ALA A 53 -0.59 -1.36 0.99
N TYR A 54 -0.33 -0.85 2.20
CA TYR A 54 0.11 0.53 2.39
C TYR A 54 1.47 0.79 1.74
N GLN A 55 2.48 -0.06 2.00
CA GLN A 55 3.81 0.08 1.41
C GLN A 55 3.73 0.08 -0.12
N ILE A 56 3.03 -0.90 -0.71
CA ILE A 56 2.84 -1.00 -2.16
C ILE A 56 2.13 0.25 -2.69
N PHE A 57 1.04 0.66 -2.05
CA PHE A 57 0.31 1.86 -2.44
C PHE A 57 1.24 3.08 -2.47
N ARG A 58 1.99 3.32 -1.39
CA ARG A 58 2.94 4.42 -1.30
C ARG A 58 3.96 4.37 -2.43
N ASP A 59 4.63 3.24 -2.59
CA ASP A 59 5.70 3.07 -3.58
C ASP A 59 5.21 3.36 -5.00
N GLU A 60 4.02 2.85 -5.36
CA GLU A 60 3.40 3.10 -6.67
C GLU A 60 3.02 4.57 -6.85
N MET A 61 2.42 5.20 -5.84
CA MET A 61 1.99 6.59 -5.88
C MET A 61 3.16 7.57 -6.00
N MET A 62 4.29 7.28 -5.36
CA MET A 62 5.49 8.11 -5.42
C MET A 62 6.20 8.06 -6.78
N VAL A 63 5.86 7.10 -7.64
CA VAL A 63 6.54 6.87 -8.93
C VAL A 63 5.62 7.13 -10.13
N GLY A 64 4.41 6.54 -10.13
CA GLY A 64 3.51 6.57 -11.30
C GLY A 64 2.02 6.57 -10.97
N GLY A 65 1.65 6.88 -9.73
CA GLY A 65 0.26 7.13 -9.37
C GLY A 65 -0.65 5.91 -9.48
N PHE A 66 -1.96 6.17 -9.60
CA PHE A 66 -2.99 5.13 -9.67
C PHE A 66 -2.91 4.31 -10.95
N CYS A 67 -2.57 4.94 -12.08
CA CYS A 67 -2.44 4.24 -13.36
C CYS A 67 -1.37 3.15 -13.28
N GLN A 68 -0.19 3.46 -12.72
CA GLN A 68 0.87 2.48 -12.52
C GLN A 68 0.46 1.39 -11.51
N LEU A 69 -0.10 1.79 -10.37
CA LEU A 69 -0.59 0.85 -9.35
C LEU A 69 -1.53 -0.20 -9.93
N ILE A 70 -2.47 0.23 -10.78
CA ILE A 70 -3.47 -0.66 -11.37
C ILE A 70 -2.85 -1.54 -12.47
N GLN A 71 -1.98 -0.98 -13.33
CA GLN A 71 -1.30 -1.74 -14.39
C GLN A 71 -0.31 -2.76 -13.83
N ASN A 72 0.28 -2.50 -12.66
CA ASN A 72 1.10 -3.46 -11.92
C ASN A 72 0.26 -4.56 -11.22
N GLY A 73 -1.07 -4.54 -11.38
CA GLY A 73 -1.97 -5.58 -10.88
C GLY A 73 -2.44 -5.39 -9.44
N TYR A 74 -2.12 -4.27 -8.79
CA TYR A 74 -2.50 -4.04 -7.40
C TYR A 74 -3.89 -3.44 -7.21
N GLY A 75 -4.58 -3.06 -8.29
CA GLY A 75 -5.91 -2.45 -8.22
C GLY A 75 -6.90 -3.27 -7.39
N GLY A 76 -7.10 -4.55 -7.71
CA GLY A 76 -7.95 -5.44 -6.91
C GLY A 76 -7.46 -5.62 -5.48
N TYR A 77 -6.14 -5.72 -5.28
CA TYR A 77 -5.56 -5.89 -3.95
C TYR A 77 -5.81 -4.69 -3.03
N ILE A 78 -5.77 -3.46 -3.56
CA ILE A 78 -6.04 -2.23 -2.82
C ILE A 78 -7.54 -1.96 -2.67
N PHE A 79 -8.32 -2.14 -3.75
CA PHE A 79 -9.71 -1.66 -3.80
C PHE A 79 -10.77 -2.70 -3.43
N ASP A 80 -10.50 -4.00 -3.58
CA ASP A 80 -11.49 -5.05 -3.25
C ASP A 80 -11.33 -5.60 -1.83
N ASN A 81 -10.16 -5.40 -1.22
CA ASN A 81 -9.89 -5.75 0.17
C ASN A 81 -10.27 -4.62 1.13
N PRO A 82 -10.40 -4.89 2.46
CA PRO A 82 -10.77 -3.87 3.44
C PRO A 82 -9.67 -2.82 3.73
N PHE A 83 -8.70 -2.62 2.84
CA PHE A 83 -7.57 -1.71 3.01
C PHE A 83 -8.02 -0.29 3.42
N ALA A 84 -8.87 0.37 2.62
CA ALA A 84 -9.34 1.72 2.94
C ALA A 84 -10.02 1.81 4.31
N LYS A 85 -10.76 0.75 4.69
CA LYS A 85 -11.40 0.69 6.01
C LYS A 85 -10.37 0.56 7.12
N VAL A 86 -9.33 -0.25 6.93
CA VAL A 86 -8.25 -0.44 7.91
C VAL A 86 -7.44 0.85 8.10
N MET A 87 -7.14 1.59 7.03
CA MET A 87 -6.46 2.89 7.13
C MET A 87 -7.21 3.86 8.05
N ARG A 88 -8.55 3.89 7.95
CA ARG A 88 -9.38 4.67 8.89
C ARG A 88 -9.26 4.17 10.33
N LEU A 89 -9.24 2.86 10.55
CA LEU A 89 -9.09 2.27 11.89
C LEU A 89 -7.72 2.59 12.50
N TRP A 90 -6.70 2.78 11.67
CA TRP A 90 -5.35 3.20 12.07
C TRP A 90 -5.19 4.73 12.17
N GLY A 91 -6.30 5.48 12.08
CA GLY A 91 -6.32 6.94 12.27
C GLY A 91 -6.18 7.77 10.99
N ALA A 92 -5.90 7.16 9.84
CA ALA A 92 -5.76 7.83 8.55
C ALA A 92 -7.13 8.01 7.85
N GLU A 93 -8.03 8.79 8.46
CA GLU A 93 -9.40 8.96 7.97
C GLU A 93 -9.48 9.67 6.60
N GLU A 94 -8.71 10.74 6.39
CA GLU A 94 -8.71 11.46 5.10
C GLU A 94 -8.13 10.59 3.98
N PHE A 95 -7.09 9.83 4.27
CA PHE A 95 -6.53 8.85 3.34
C PHE A 95 -7.56 7.77 2.96
N SER A 96 -8.31 7.25 3.95
CA SER A 96 -9.41 6.31 3.68
C SER A 96 -10.44 6.88 2.70
N LYS A 97 -10.83 8.15 2.88
CA LYS A 97 -11.76 8.84 1.97
C LYS A 97 -11.18 8.97 0.57
N LEU A 98 -9.89 9.28 0.45
CA LEU A 98 -9.17 9.36 -0.82
C LEU A 98 -9.18 8.01 -1.55
N VAL A 99 -8.82 6.93 -0.87
CA VAL A 99 -8.85 5.57 -1.45
C VAL A 99 -10.26 5.20 -1.92
N TYR A 100 -11.32 5.55 -1.17
CA TYR A 100 -12.70 5.33 -1.61
C TYR A 100 -13.10 6.17 -2.84
N LYS A 101 -12.55 7.38 -3.00
CA LYS A 101 -12.77 8.18 -4.23
C LYS A 101 -12.08 7.51 -5.42
N ALA A 102 -10.82 7.10 -5.26
CA ALA A 102 -10.06 6.39 -6.30
C ALA A 102 -10.76 5.07 -6.69
N LYS A 103 -11.28 4.32 -5.71
CA LYS A 103 -12.06 3.10 -5.96
C LYS A 103 -13.26 3.35 -6.89
N LYS A 104 -13.96 4.48 -6.78
CA LYS A 104 -15.09 4.76 -7.67
C LYS A 104 -14.67 4.90 -9.12
N ILE A 105 -13.53 5.55 -9.37
CA ILE A 105 -12.95 5.70 -10.72
C ILE A 105 -12.51 4.32 -11.22
N PHE A 106 -11.83 3.56 -10.36
CA PHE A 106 -11.41 2.19 -10.66
C PHE A 106 -12.60 1.29 -11.02
N ASP A 107 -13.62 1.19 -10.16
CA ASP A 107 -14.77 0.31 -10.39
C ASP A 107 -15.54 0.67 -11.68
N ALA A 108 -15.66 1.98 -11.98
CA ALA A 108 -16.34 2.44 -13.19
C ALA A 108 -15.58 2.08 -14.48
N ASN A 109 -14.26 2.01 -14.43
CA ASN A 109 -13.39 1.84 -15.60
C ASN A 109 -12.53 0.57 -15.55
N ARG A 110 -12.79 -0.33 -14.60
CA ARG A 110 -11.91 -1.45 -14.22
C ARG A 110 -11.42 -2.27 -15.41
N LYS A 111 -12.34 -2.69 -16.27
CA LYS A 111 -12.03 -3.50 -17.45
C LYS A 111 -11.03 -2.82 -18.38
N ASP A 112 -11.13 -1.51 -18.50
CA ASP A 112 -10.20 -0.74 -19.32
C ASP A 112 -8.89 -0.47 -18.57
N LEU A 113 -8.95 -0.10 -17.28
CA LEU A 113 -7.76 0.16 -16.47
C LEU A 113 -6.87 -1.07 -16.27
N GLU A 114 -7.43 -2.28 -16.16
CA GLU A 114 -6.70 -3.54 -15.94
C GLU A 114 -6.29 -4.26 -17.24
N LYS A 115 -6.70 -3.78 -18.42
CA LYS A 115 -6.32 -4.45 -19.68
C LYS A 115 -4.82 -4.32 -19.94
N GLU A 116 -4.25 -5.33 -20.60
CA GLU A 116 -2.87 -5.26 -21.10
C GLU A 116 -2.70 -4.07 -22.05
N ARG A 117 -1.61 -3.32 -21.86
CA ARG A 117 -1.26 -2.15 -22.66
C ARG A 117 0.18 -2.27 -23.16
N THR A 118 0.43 -1.71 -24.33
CA THR A 118 1.78 -1.34 -24.77
C THR A 118 2.28 -0.11 -24.01
N ASP A 119 3.59 0.15 -24.02
CA ASP A 119 4.17 1.33 -23.37
C ASP A 119 3.51 2.65 -23.85
N ASP A 120 3.27 2.79 -25.16
CA ASP A 120 2.62 3.98 -25.72
C ASP A 120 1.17 4.12 -25.24
N GLU A 121 0.42 3.02 -25.14
CA GLU A 121 -0.95 3.01 -24.61
C GLU A 121 -0.98 3.30 -23.10
N PHE A 122 0.05 2.89 -22.37
CA PHE A 122 0.22 3.21 -20.96
C PHE A 122 0.53 4.69 -20.75
N MET A 123 1.40 5.29 -21.57
CA MET A 123 1.64 6.73 -21.51
C MET A 123 0.37 7.54 -21.81
N ALA A 124 -0.41 7.12 -22.80
CA ALA A 124 -1.70 7.76 -23.10
C ALA A 124 -2.78 7.53 -22.02
N MET A 125 -2.61 6.54 -21.15
CA MET A 125 -3.55 6.24 -20.06
C MET A 125 -3.59 7.36 -19.03
N TYR A 126 -2.45 8.02 -18.75
CA TYR A 126 -2.42 9.14 -17.80
C TYR A 126 -3.34 10.28 -18.24
N GLU A 127 -3.31 10.67 -19.53
CA GLU A 127 -4.23 11.69 -20.05
C GLU A 127 -5.70 11.24 -20.02
N GLN A 128 -5.97 9.96 -20.29
CA GLN A 128 -7.34 9.42 -20.28
C GLN A 128 -7.95 9.37 -18.88
N TYR A 129 -7.11 9.27 -17.85
CA TYR A 129 -7.50 9.13 -16.46
C TYR A 129 -6.99 10.27 -15.58
N GLU A 130 -6.96 11.49 -16.13
CA GLU A 130 -6.63 12.74 -15.40
C GLU A 130 -7.50 12.95 -14.13
N ALA A 131 -8.63 12.26 -14.04
CA ALA A 131 -9.47 12.24 -12.83
C ALA A 131 -8.75 11.67 -11.59
N PHE A 132 -7.64 10.94 -11.77
CA PHE A 132 -6.78 10.51 -10.66
C PHE A 132 -5.85 11.62 -10.18
N ASP A 133 -5.47 12.58 -11.02
CA ASP A 133 -4.44 13.59 -10.73
C ASP A 133 -4.75 14.36 -9.44
N GLU A 134 -5.99 14.84 -9.26
CA GLU A 134 -6.40 15.54 -8.03
C GLU A 134 -6.27 14.66 -6.77
N LEU A 135 -6.45 13.35 -6.90
CA LEU A 135 -6.29 12.41 -5.80
C LEU A 135 -4.82 12.08 -5.54
N GLU A 136 -3.99 12.04 -6.59
CA GLU A 136 -2.55 11.84 -6.49
C GLU A 136 -1.89 13.03 -5.80
N GLU A 137 -2.20 14.25 -6.24
CA GLU A 137 -1.75 15.49 -5.60
C GLU A 137 -2.16 15.54 -4.12
N ALA A 138 -3.43 15.26 -3.82
CA ALA A 138 -3.91 15.23 -2.45
C ALA A 138 -3.18 14.18 -1.60
N TYR A 139 -2.86 13.01 -2.15
CA TYR A 139 -2.10 12.00 -1.45
C TYR A 139 -0.67 12.48 -1.16
N LEU A 140 0.02 13.03 -2.17
CA LEU A 140 1.38 13.54 -2.01
C LEU A 140 1.50 14.61 -0.93
N GLU A 141 0.48 15.49 -0.79
CA GLU A 141 0.43 16.48 0.29
C GLU A 141 0.27 15.86 1.68
N MET A 142 -0.40 14.71 1.81
CA MET A 142 -0.67 14.06 3.10
C MET A 142 0.21 12.84 3.39
N GLU A 143 1.06 12.42 2.44
CA GLU A 143 1.81 11.15 2.47
C GLU A 143 2.60 11.00 3.78
N GLU A 144 3.42 11.99 4.13
CA GLU A 144 4.25 11.95 5.35
C GLU A 144 3.39 11.79 6.61
N GLN A 145 2.26 12.50 6.69
CA GLN A 145 1.32 12.40 7.81
C GLN A 145 0.68 11.00 7.87
N VAL A 146 0.29 10.44 6.73
CA VAL A 146 -0.31 9.10 6.65
C VAL A 146 0.71 8.05 7.08
N THR A 147 1.94 8.13 6.58
CA THR A 147 3.04 7.23 6.97
C THR A 147 3.29 7.30 8.47
N ALA A 148 3.33 8.50 9.06
CA ALA A 148 3.52 8.66 10.49
C ALA A 148 2.39 8.04 11.33
N LEU A 149 1.13 8.20 10.91
CA LEU A 149 -0.02 7.60 11.59
C LEU A 149 0.04 6.07 11.56
N ILE A 150 0.38 5.49 10.41
CA ILE A 150 0.46 4.04 10.23
C ILE A 150 1.65 3.48 11.00
N ALA A 151 2.82 4.11 10.92
CA ALA A 151 4.00 3.72 11.69
C ALA A 151 3.73 3.75 13.20
N SER A 152 3.08 4.81 13.70
CA SER A 152 2.67 4.91 15.11
C SER A 152 1.71 3.79 15.51
N TYR A 153 0.73 3.46 14.67
CA TYR A 153 -0.17 2.34 14.96
C TYR A 153 0.58 1.00 15.01
N VAL A 154 1.52 0.78 14.10
CA VAL A 154 2.35 -0.43 14.07
C VAL A 154 3.23 -0.54 15.32
N ASP A 155 3.87 0.55 15.73
CA ASP A 155 4.72 0.60 16.93
C ASP A 155 3.93 0.31 18.21
N ASP A 156 2.70 0.82 18.32
CA ASP A 156 1.81 0.57 19.46
C ASP A 156 1.27 -0.88 19.51
N HIS A 157 1.37 -1.64 18.41
CA HIS A 157 0.74 -2.97 18.26
C HIS A 157 1.66 -3.99 17.55
N LEU A 158 2.95 -3.97 17.87
CA LEU A 158 3.98 -4.78 17.18
C LEU A 158 3.60 -6.27 17.06
N GLU A 159 2.92 -6.84 18.05
CA GLU A 159 2.51 -8.24 18.09
C GLU A 159 1.53 -8.65 16.98
N LEU A 160 0.82 -7.69 16.39
CA LEU A 160 -0.06 -7.92 15.23
C LEU A 160 0.74 -8.06 13.92
N PHE A 161 1.92 -7.46 13.88
CA PHE A 161 2.71 -7.31 12.66
C PHE A 161 3.89 -8.27 12.61
N ALA A 162 4.56 -8.52 13.73
CA ALA A 162 5.65 -9.47 13.82
C ALA A 162 5.91 -9.93 15.27
N LYS A 163 6.63 -11.04 15.37
CA LYS A 163 7.34 -11.41 16.60
C LYS A 163 8.70 -10.73 16.58
N ILE A 164 8.93 -9.82 17.52
CA ILE A 164 10.22 -9.15 17.65
C ILE A 164 11.22 -10.09 18.35
N ILE A 165 12.38 -10.28 17.71
CA ILE A 165 13.49 -11.07 18.23
C ILE A 165 14.69 -10.16 18.52
N LYS A 166 15.45 -10.49 19.56
CA LYS A 166 16.64 -9.72 19.97
C LYS A 166 17.83 -9.97 19.06
#